data_AF-A0ABD5JGR0-F1
#
_entry.id   AF-A0ABD5JGR0-F1
#
_cell.length_a   1.000
_cell.length_b   1.000
_cell.length_c   1.000
_cell.angle_alpha   90.00
_cell.angle_beta   90.00
_cell.angle_gamma   90.00
#
_symmetry.space_group_name_H-M   'P 1'
#
loop_
_entity.id
_entity.type
_entity.pdbx_description
1 polymer ?
#
loop_
_entity_poly.entity_id
_entity_poly.type
_entity_poly.pdbx_seq_one_letter_code
_entity_poly.pdbx_strand_id
1 'polypeptide(L)'
;MDCGVPRELLDDLTAEFDSLRTLVPSGTNLRLPTPAVGWDVGAGVSHLIGCDLLAEEAVGAPGEFRRARPATDVGPAELLEGHITARKDLPMERLRQEWADAFAAMLRAFTSSRREQRVPWFGRR
;
A
#
# COMPACT_ATOMS: atom_id res chain seq x y z
N MET A 1 -18.05 -17.97 8.46
CA MET A 1 -16.60 -18.09 8.23
C MET A 1 -15.99 -16.86 8.85
N ASP A 2 -15.13 -17.05 9.85
CA ASP A 2 -14.54 -15.92 10.57
C ASP A 2 -13.39 -15.34 9.73
N CYS A 3 -13.39 -14.01 9.58
CA CYS A 3 -12.29 -13.28 8.97
C CYS A 3 -10.98 -13.65 9.65
N GLY A 4 -9.92 -13.83 8.84
CA GLY A 4 -8.62 -14.22 9.37
C GLY A 4 -7.86 -13.14 10.10
N VAL A 5 -8.23 -11.87 9.88
CA VAL A 5 -7.66 -10.72 10.55
C VAL A 5 -8.55 -10.33 11.74
N PRO A 6 -7.99 -10.14 12.95
CA PRO A 6 -8.76 -9.63 14.09
C PRO A 6 -9.45 -8.31 13.75
N ARG A 7 -10.72 -8.15 14.17
CA ARG A 7 -11.51 -6.94 13.89
C ARG A 7 -10.80 -5.67 14.37
N GLU A 8 -10.26 -5.69 15.59
CA GLU A 8 -9.52 -4.57 16.17
C GLU A 8 -8.37 -4.09 15.28
N LEU A 9 -7.63 -5.00 14.64
CA LEU A 9 -6.55 -4.63 13.74
C LEU A 9 -7.05 -3.96 12.44
N LEU A 10 -8.23 -4.35 11.95
CA LEU A 10 -8.85 -3.71 10.79
C LEU A 10 -9.38 -2.32 11.14
N ASP A 11 -9.92 -2.17 12.36
CA ASP A 11 -10.42 -0.90 12.88
C ASP A 11 -9.26 0.08 13.09
N ASP A 12 -8.16 -0.36 13.71
CA ASP A 12 -6.94 0.43 13.89
C ASP A 12 -6.35 0.87 12.55
N LEU A 13 -6.22 -0.06 11.60
CA LEU A 13 -5.70 0.25 10.26
C LEU A 13 -6.57 1.28 9.53
N THR A 14 -7.89 1.20 9.69
CA THR A 14 -8.83 2.19 9.12
C THR A 14 -8.68 3.55 9.78
N ALA A 15 -8.57 3.58 11.11
CA ALA A 15 -8.37 4.82 11.86
C ALA A 15 -7.02 5.49 11.53
N GLU A 16 -5.96 4.71 11.35
CA GLU A 16 -4.65 5.21 10.90
C GLU A 16 -4.74 5.83 9.50
N PHE A 17 -5.41 5.16 8.56
CA PHE A 17 -5.61 5.69 7.21
C PHE A 17 -6.41 7.00 7.21
N ASP A 18 -7.49 7.07 7.99
CA ASP A 18 -8.28 8.28 8.14
C ASP A 18 -7.46 9.43 8.73
N SER A 19 -6.65 9.14 9.75
CA SER A 19 -5.71 10.10 10.35
C SER A 19 -4.74 10.65 9.30
N LEU A 20 -4.12 9.79 8.49
CA LEU A 20 -3.21 10.21 7.42
C LEU A 20 -3.92 11.07 6.36
N ARG A 21 -5.17 10.75 6.00
CA ARG A 21 -5.97 11.56 5.06
C ARG A 21 -6.23 12.98 5.58
N THR A 22 -6.36 13.15 6.90
CA THR A 22 -6.49 14.49 7.50
C THR A 22 -5.24 15.36 7.32
N LEU A 23 -4.06 14.75 7.13
CA LEU A 23 -2.80 15.45 6.91
C LEU A 23 -2.60 15.89 5.45
N VAL A 24 -3.31 15.26 4.51
CA VAL A 24 -3.23 15.57 3.06
C VAL A 24 -4.60 15.86 2.44
N PRO A 25 -5.37 16.82 2.99
CA PRO A 25 -6.69 17.15 2.46
C PRO A 25 -6.63 17.63 1.00
N SER A 26 -7.79 17.67 0.35
CA SER A 26 -7.93 18.22 -1.00
C SER A 26 -7.31 19.63 -1.10
N GLY A 27 -6.58 19.89 -2.19
CA GLY A 27 -5.84 21.13 -2.36
C GLY A 27 -4.47 21.20 -1.67
N THR A 28 -4.09 20.22 -0.84
CA THR A 28 -2.71 20.12 -0.32
C THR A 28 -1.74 19.97 -1.50
N ASN A 29 -0.69 20.77 -1.51
CA ASN A 29 0.38 20.62 -2.49
C ASN A 29 1.20 19.37 -2.17
N LEU A 30 1.05 18.31 -2.96
CA LEU A 30 1.78 17.07 -2.76
C LEU A 30 3.26 17.14 -3.19
N ARG A 31 3.70 18.26 -3.77
CA ARG A 31 5.11 18.51 -4.13
C ARG A 31 5.91 19.14 -3.00
N LEU A 32 5.32 19.31 -1.82
CA LEU A 32 6.05 19.79 -0.66
C LEU A 32 7.14 18.79 -0.27
N PRO A 33 8.38 19.24 -0.05
CA PRO A 33 9.45 18.36 0.40
C PRO A 33 9.14 17.81 1.79
N THR A 34 9.63 16.61 2.05
CA THR A 34 9.60 15.99 3.37
C THR A 34 11.01 16.01 3.99
N PRO A 35 11.16 15.73 5.30
CA PRO A 35 12.48 15.52 5.90
C PRO A 35 13.26 14.35 5.29
N ALA A 36 12.58 13.41 4.64
CA ALA A 36 13.24 12.36 3.86
C ALA A 36 13.82 12.97 2.58
N VAL A 37 15.14 12.96 2.47
CA VAL A 37 15.87 13.56 1.34
C VAL A 37 15.41 12.95 0.03
N GLY A 38 15.05 13.81 -0.94
CA GLY A 38 14.60 13.41 -2.27
C GLY A 38 13.11 13.07 -2.36
N TRP A 39 12.37 13.13 -1.25
CA TRP A 39 10.94 12.80 -1.24
C TRP A 39 10.09 14.03 -1.01
N ASP A 40 9.10 14.20 -1.88
CA ASP A 40 7.94 15.03 -1.62
C ASP A 40 6.82 14.21 -0.95
N VAL A 41 5.77 14.88 -0.49
CA VAL A 41 4.59 14.21 0.09
C VAL A 41 3.99 13.21 -0.91
N GLY A 42 4.01 13.53 -2.20
CA GLY A 42 3.52 12.67 -3.28
C GLY A 42 4.30 11.36 -3.40
N ALA A 43 5.61 11.38 -3.22
CA ALA A 43 6.45 10.18 -3.16
C ALA A 43 6.07 9.31 -1.96
N GLY A 44 5.84 9.93 -0.81
CA GLY A 44 5.32 9.25 0.38
C GLY A 44 3.97 8.55 0.12
N VAL A 45 3.00 9.27 -0.44
CA VAL A 45 1.70 8.70 -0.82
C VAL A 45 1.86 7.59 -1.85
N SER A 46 2.70 7.79 -2.87
CA SER A 46 2.95 6.78 -3.92
C SER A 46 3.54 5.49 -3.35
N HIS A 47 4.44 5.61 -2.37
CA HIS A 47 4.99 4.46 -1.66
C HIS A 47 3.91 3.70 -0.90
N LEU A 48 3.06 4.40 -0.13
CA LEU A 48 1.94 3.79 0.61
C LEU A 48 0.99 3.04 -0.33
N ILE A 49 0.61 3.64 -1.47
CA ILE A 49 -0.22 2.97 -2.48
C ILE A 49 0.43 1.65 -2.94
N GLY A 50 1.72 1.68 -3.27
CA GLY A 50 2.41 0.47 -3.71
C GLY A 50 2.45 -0.61 -2.63
N CYS A 51 2.59 -0.24 -1.35
CA CYS A 51 2.49 -1.17 -0.24
C CYS A 51 1.10 -1.78 -0.09
N ASP A 52 0.04 -0.97 -0.20
CA ASP A 52 -1.35 -1.45 -0.14
C ASP A 52 -1.65 -2.46 -1.25
N LEU A 53 -1.19 -2.18 -2.47
CA LEU A 53 -1.36 -3.08 -3.62
C LEU A 53 -0.57 -4.40 -3.45
N LEU A 54 0.65 -4.35 -2.90
CA LEU A 54 1.42 -5.56 -2.60
C LEU A 54 0.74 -6.41 -1.51
N ALA A 55 0.17 -5.76 -0.50
CA ALA A 55 -0.57 -6.44 0.56
C ALA A 55 -1.87 -7.07 0.02
N GLU A 56 -2.60 -6.36 -0.84
CA GLU A 56 -3.75 -6.89 -1.56
C GLU A 56 -3.36 -8.14 -2.36
N GLU A 57 -2.31 -8.07 -3.17
CA GLU A 57 -1.86 -9.21 -4.00
C GLU A 57 -1.41 -10.39 -3.14
N ALA A 58 -0.64 -10.16 -2.07
CA ALA A 58 -0.18 -11.21 -1.17
C ALA A 58 -1.34 -11.99 -0.54
N VAL A 59 -2.45 -11.31 -0.25
CA VAL A 59 -3.64 -11.91 0.38
C VAL A 59 -4.59 -12.51 -0.67
N GLY A 60 -4.90 -11.77 -1.73
CA GLY A 60 -5.87 -12.17 -2.75
C GLY A 60 -5.32 -13.22 -3.71
N ALA A 61 -4.03 -13.15 -4.02
CA ALA A 61 -3.36 -14.00 -4.99
C ALA A 61 -1.98 -14.49 -4.51
N PRO A 62 -1.90 -15.23 -3.38
CA PRO A 62 -0.61 -15.63 -2.76
C PRO A 62 0.28 -16.50 -3.69
N GLY A 63 -0.30 -17.15 -4.69
CA GLY A 63 0.44 -17.89 -5.72
C GLY A 63 1.07 -16.99 -6.79
N GLU A 64 0.42 -15.86 -7.12
CA GLU A 64 0.94 -14.86 -8.07
C GLU A 64 2.03 -14.03 -7.42
N PHE A 65 1.78 -13.52 -6.21
CA PHE A 65 2.77 -12.81 -5.41
C PHE A 65 4.10 -13.58 -5.28
N ARG A 66 4.03 -14.90 -5.03
CA ARG A 66 5.22 -15.76 -4.96
C ARG A 66 5.91 -16.00 -6.30
N ARG A 67 5.19 -15.94 -7.42
CA ARG A 67 5.78 -16.09 -8.77
C ARG A 67 6.37 -14.78 -9.28
N ALA A 68 5.79 -13.64 -8.89
CA ALA A 68 6.36 -12.33 -9.14
C ALA A 68 7.68 -12.15 -8.36
N ARG A 69 7.78 -12.68 -7.13
CA ARG A 69 8.98 -12.59 -6.29
C ARG A 69 10.31 -13.04 -6.95
N PRO A 70 10.42 -14.22 -7.60
CA PRO A 70 11.62 -14.62 -8.34
C PRO A 70 12.02 -13.67 -9.47
N ALA A 71 11.06 -12.91 -10.03
CA ALA A 71 11.33 -11.91 -11.05
C ALA A 71 11.77 -10.56 -10.47
N THR A 72 11.63 -10.36 -9.16
CA THR A 72 11.91 -9.11 -8.44
C THR A 72 13.04 -9.27 -7.42
N ASP A 73 14.15 -9.94 -7.75
CA ASP A 73 15.42 -9.87 -6.97
C ASP A 73 16.04 -8.45 -6.93
N VAL A 74 15.23 -7.44 -7.30
CA VAL A 74 15.45 -6.03 -7.07
C VAL A 74 15.45 -5.76 -5.57
N GLY A 75 16.43 -5.02 -5.08
CA GLY A 75 16.54 -4.70 -3.67
C GLY A 75 15.33 -3.88 -3.18
N PRO A 76 15.09 -3.78 -1.86
CA PRO A 76 14.01 -2.97 -1.29
C PRO A 76 13.97 -1.53 -1.82
N ALA A 77 15.13 -0.95 -2.14
CA ALA A 77 15.25 0.39 -2.70
C ALA A 77 14.66 0.52 -4.11
N GLU A 78 14.80 -0.50 -4.95
CA GLU A 78 14.32 -0.46 -6.34
C GLU A 78 12.82 -0.76 -6.44
N LEU A 79 12.30 -1.65 -5.58
CA LEU A 79 10.85 -1.81 -5.39
C LEU A 79 10.21 -0.48 -4.97
N LEU A 80 10.83 0.18 -4.00
CA LEU A 80 10.40 1.46 -3.48
C LEU A 80 10.40 2.55 -4.57
N GLU A 81 11.49 2.66 -5.31
CA GLU A 81 11.60 3.60 -6.43
C GLU A 81 10.54 3.31 -7.51
N GLY A 82 10.25 2.04 -7.78
CA GLY A 82 9.18 1.62 -8.68
C GLY A 82 7.80 2.16 -8.27
N HIS A 83 7.47 2.15 -6.98
CA HIS A 83 6.20 2.68 -6.48
C HIS A 83 6.06 4.19 -6.74
N ILE A 84 7.15 4.92 -6.55
CA ILE A 84 7.22 6.38 -6.74
C ILE A 84 7.18 6.70 -8.24
N THR A 85 8.05 6.08 -9.02
CA THR A 85 8.17 6.33 -10.46
C THR A 85 6.87 6.02 -11.21
N ALA A 86 6.13 4.97 -10.81
CA ALA A 86 4.83 4.64 -11.41
C ALA A 86 3.78 5.76 -11.32
N ARG A 87 3.94 6.69 -10.37
CA ARG A 87 2.92 7.70 -10.02
C ARG A 87 3.44 9.13 -10.09
N LYS A 88 4.71 9.32 -10.45
CA LYS A 88 5.39 10.61 -10.42
C LYS A 88 4.69 11.69 -11.26
N ASP A 89 4.01 11.29 -12.33
CA ASP A 89 3.34 12.20 -13.28
C ASP A 89 1.81 12.28 -13.07
N LEU A 90 1.27 11.59 -12.06
CA LEU A 90 -0.16 11.64 -11.80
C LEU A 90 -0.60 13.03 -11.29
N PRO A 91 -1.75 13.53 -11.75
CA PRO A 91 -2.40 14.67 -11.12
C PRO A 91 -2.68 14.38 -9.63
N MET A 92 -2.54 15.39 -8.76
CA MET A 92 -2.66 15.21 -7.31
C MET A 92 -3.99 14.59 -6.87
N GLU A 93 -5.10 14.98 -7.49
CA GLU A 93 -6.42 14.38 -7.19
C GLU A 93 -6.52 12.93 -7.66
N ARG A 94 -5.84 12.56 -8.75
CA ARG A 94 -5.76 11.16 -9.20
C ARG A 94 -4.94 10.32 -8.22
N LEU A 95 -3.82 10.86 -7.73
CA LEU A 95 -3.00 10.18 -6.73
C LEU A 95 -3.78 9.93 -5.43
N ARG A 96 -4.56 10.92 -4.95
CA ARG A 96 -5.43 10.75 -3.76
C ARG A 96 -6.53 9.72 -3.97
N GLN A 97 -7.16 9.74 -5.15
CA GLN A 97 -8.20 8.76 -5.48
C GLN A 97 -7.62 7.36 -5.51
N GLU A 98 -6.47 7.18 -6.16
CA GLU A 98 -5.80 5.88 -6.24
C GLU A 98 -5.38 5.38 -4.86
N TRP A 99 -4.98 6.26 -3.95
CA TRP A 99 -4.71 5.89 -2.55
C TRP A 99 -5.95 5.41 -1.80
N ALA A 100 -7.08 6.08 -1.97
CA ALA A 100 -8.35 5.60 -1.41
C ALA A 100 -8.74 4.23 -1.99
N ASP A 101 -8.56 4.04 -3.29
CA ASP A 101 -8.94 2.82 -3.99
C ASP A 101 -8.06 1.63 -3.57
N ALA A 102 -6.74 1.84 -3.50
CA ALA A 102 -5.77 0.83 -3.08
C ALA A 102 -5.98 0.40 -1.63
N PHE A 103 -6.14 1.36 -0.71
CA PHE A 103 -6.46 1.05 0.69
C PHE A 103 -7.76 0.24 0.81
N ALA A 104 -8.81 0.66 0.11
CA ALA A 104 -10.08 -0.05 0.12
C ALA A 104 -9.96 -1.47 -0.48
N ALA A 105 -9.12 -1.68 -1.48
CA ALA A 105 -8.85 -3.00 -2.06
C ALA A 105 -8.11 -3.91 -1.07
N MET A 106 -7.04 -3.42 -0.46
CA MET A 106 -6.32 -4.13 0.60
C MET A 106 -7.24 -4.49 1.77
N LEU A 107 -8.05 -3.55 2.26
CA LEU A 107 -8.96 -3.79 3.39
C LEU A 107 -10.01 -4.85 3.06
N ARG A 108 -10.54 -4.87 1.83
CA ARG A 108 -11.43 -5.93 1.35
C ARG A 108 -10.73 -7.28 1.31
N ALA A 109 -9.48 -7.33 0.85
CA ALA A 109 -8.69 -8.57 0.81
C ALA A 109 -8.48 -9.13 2.22
N PHE A 110 -8.06 -8.30 3.17
CA PHE A 110 -7.93 -8.70 4.58
C PHE A 110 -9.25 -9.17 5.18
N THR A 111 -10.33 -8.42 4.97
CA THR A 111 -11.66 -8.80 5.48
C THR A 111 -12.14 -10.15 4.93
N SER A 112 -11.77 -10.48 3.69
CA SER A 112 -12.16 -11.71 3.01
C SER A 112 -11.20 -12.89 3.27
N SER A 113 -10.08 -12.66 3.96
CA SER A 113 -9.09 -13.68 4.27
C SER A 113 -9.59 -14.70 5.30
N ARG A 114 -8.99 -15.90 5.30
CA ARG A 114 -9.30 -16.96 6.26
C ARG A 114 -8.29 -16.99 7.41
N ARG A 115 -8.72 -17.40 8.60
CA ARG A 115 -7.88 -17.43 9.82
C ARG A 115 -6.63 -18.29 9.67
N GLU A 116 -6.73 -19.41 8.98
CA GLU A 116 -5.63 -20.33 8.72
C GLU A 116 -4.80 -19.96 7.47
N GLN A 117 -5.15 -18.88 6.76
CA GLN A 117 -4.46 -18.47 5.55
C GLN A 117 -3.03 -18.00 5.86
N ARG A 118 -2.05 -18.64 5.23
CA ARG A 118 -0.66 -18.17 5.28
C ARG A 118 -0.44 -17.14 4.18
N VAL A 119 -0.18 -15.90 4.57
CA VAL A 119 0.14 -14.80 3.65
C VAL A 119 1.66 -14.81 3.38
N PRO A 120 2.09 -14.97 2.11
CA PRO A 120 3.50 -14.86 1.75
C PRO A 120 3.98 -13.42 1.94
N TRP A 121 5.21 -13.24 2.41
CA TRP A 121 5.81 -11.92 2.54
C TRP A 121 7.31 -11.96 2.30
N PHE A 122 7.92 -10.80 2.07
CA PHE A 122 9.37 -10.65 1.92
C PHE A 122 10.12 -11.29 3.11
N GLY A 123 11.31 -11.84 2.84
CA GLY A 123 12.18 -12.42 3.88
C GLY A 123 11.76 -13.79 4.42
N ARG A 124 10.55 -14.28 4.15
CA ARG A 124 10.17 -15.68 4.43
C ARG A 124 10.34 -16.53 3.16
N ARG A 125 11.21 -17.54 3.24
CA ARG A 125 11.33 -18.64 2.27
C ARG A 125 10.34 -19.74 2.66
#